data_AF-A0A7C0V4U8-F1
#
_entry.id   AF-A0A7C0V4U8-F1
#
_cell.length_a   1.000
_cell.length_b   1.000
_cell.length_c   1.000
_cell.angle_alpha   90.00
_cell.angle_beta   90.00
_cell.angle_gamma   90.00
#
_symmetry.space_group_name_H-M   'P 1'
#
loop_
_entity.id
_entity.type
_entity.pdbx_description
1 polymer ?
#
loop_
_entity_poly.entity_id
_entity_poly.type
_entity_poly.pdbx_seq_one_letter_code
_entity_poly.pdbx_strand_id
1 'polypeptide(L)'
;MKVVFDEAFYQVYDHDPAAEAGRMESIVRVIEGEVEFVPAVPASEAQIGAVHSDGHIEAVRRQGLYEIAALAAGATTQAAEIGLDEPCFALVRPPGHHASADMAWGFCHFNNMAIALQHLHQQQLVDSALVLDIDLHYGDGTVNILGHRSWVRIENPSARSREEYLLAVERRLADLRVDVIGISAGFDHHLQDWGRLLATEDYTRIGRLVREAALRSGGGCFAVLEGGYNHSVLGDNALALLHGLEKEVG
;
A
#
# COMPACT_ATOMS: atom_id res chain seq x y z
N MET A 1 9.30 -10.03 9.74
CA MET A 1 9.02 -9.33 8.46
C MET A 1 9.65 -7.96 8.53
N LYS A 2 10.07 -7.40 7.39
CA LYS A 2 10.57 -6.04 7.33
C LYS A 2 9.45 -5.03 7.14
N VAL A 3 9.53 -3.92 7.88
CA VAL A 3 8.65 -2.76 7.75
C VAL A 3 9.48 -1.53 7.45
N VAL A 4 9.28 -0.89 6.31
CA VAL A 4 9.96 0.36 5.95
C VAL A 4 9.23 1.53 6.62
N PHE A 5 9.97 2.31 7.41
CA PHE A 5 9.42 3.38 8.25
C PHE A 5 10.42 4.52 8.48
N ASP A 6 9.92 5.71 8.78
CA ASP A 6 10.71 6.87 9.24
C ASP A 6 9.92 7.69 10.26
N GLU A 7 10.61 8.25 11.26
CA GLU A 7 9.98 9.05 12.32
C GLU A 7 9.34 10.35 11.79
N ALA A 8 9.75 10.86 10.62
CA ALA A 8 9.10 11.98 9.95
C ALA A 8 7.62 11.69 9.67
N PHE A 9 7.22 10.43 9.56
CA PHE A 9 5.81 10.06 9.45
C PHE A 9 5.01 10.36 10.73
N TYR A 10 5.61 10.73 11.87
CA TYR A 10 4.86 11.26 13.02
C TYR A 10 4.46 12.73 12.86
N GLN A 11 5.06 13.47 11.92
CA GLN A 11 4.73 14.86 11.67
C GLN A 11 3.28 15.00 11.19
N VAL A 12 2.54 15.95 11.76
CA VAL A 12 1.25 16.41 11.24
C VAL A 12 1.54 17.44 10.15
N TYR A 13 1.28 17.09 8.89
CA TYR A 13 1.57 17.93 7.72
C TYR A 13 0.32 18.56 7.08
N ASP A 14 -0.88 18.11 7.45
CA ASP A 14 -2.16 18.65 7.02
C ASP A 14 -3.22 18.46 8.13
N HIS A 15 -4.46 18.87 7.89
CA HIS A 15 -5.60 18.78 8.79
C HIS A 15 -6.54 17.60 8.48
N ASP A 16 -6.17 16.73 7.55
CA ASP A 16 -6.96 15.56 7.19
C ASP A 16 -6.73 14.35 8.12
N PRO A 17 -7.62 13.34 8.08
CA PRO A 17 -7.50 12.15 8.94
C PRO A 17 -6.23 11.31 8.70
N ALA A 18 -5.65 11.31 7.50
CA ALA A 18 -4.43 10.56 7.22
C ALA A 18 -3.19 11.21 7.88
N ALA A 19 -3.22 12.53 8.04
CA ALA A 19 -2.20 13.32 8.73
C ALA A 19 -2.38 13.39 10.27
N GLU A 20 -3.47 12.84 10.83
CA GLU A 20 -3.81 12.99 12.25
C GLU A 20 -2.72 12.43 13.19
N ALA A 21 -2.43 13.16 14.27
CA ALA A 21 -1.50 12.70 15.30
C ALA A 21 -2.00 11.40 15.96
N GLY A 22 -1.09 10.50 16.31
CA GLY A 22 -1.42 9.22 16.91
C GLY A 22 -1.75 8.11 15.92
N ARG A 23 -1.99 8.42 14.63
CA ARG A 23 -2.30 7.42 13.60
C ARG A 23 -1.15 6.43 13.41
N MET A 24 0.05 6.94 13.14
CA MET A 24 1.24 6.10 12.93
C MET A 24 1.70 5.45 14.24
N GLU A 25 1.64 6.20 15.34
CA GLU A 25 1.99 5.76 16.69
C GLU A 25 1.13 4.58 17.16
N SER A 26 -0.16 4.57 16.78
CA SER A 26 -1.07 3.45 17.08
C SER A 26 -0.63 2.15 16.42
N ILE A 27 -0.08 2.23 15.21
CA ILE A 27 0.44 1.07 14.48
C ILE A 27 1.79 0.65 15.07
N VAL A 28 2.73 1.59 15.18
CA VAL A 28 4.09 1.30 15.65
C VAL A 28 4.08 0.63 17.03
N ARG A 29 3.26 1.13 17.97
CA ARG A 29 3.11 0.53 19.31
C ARG A 29 2.72 -0.95 19.28
N VAL A 30 1.92 -1.36 18.29
CA VAL A 30 1.44 -2.74 18.18
C VAL A 30 2.49 -3.63 17.51
N ILE A 31 3.24 -3.11 16.54
CA ILE A 31 4.15 -3.93 15.71
C ILE A 31 5.62 -3.91 16.16
N GLU A 32 6.06 -2.98 17.00
CA GLU A 32 7.49 -2.74 17.30
C GLU A 32 8.26 -3.94 17.88
N GLY A 33 7.58 -4.94 18.42
CA GLY A 33 8.17 -6.19 18.90
C GLY A 33 8.06 -7.38 17.94
N GLU A 34 7.32 -7.23 16.84
CA GLU A 34 6.97 -8.28 15.89
C GLU A 34 7.71 -8.14 14.55
N VAL A 35 8.31 -6.97 14.28
CA VAL A 35 8.90 -6.62 12.97
C VAL A 35 10.33 -6.09 13.08
N GLU A 36 11.04 -6.14 11.96
CA GLU A 36 12.30 -5.42 11.77
C GLU A 36 12.03 -4.11 11.03
N PHE A 37 12.31 -2.97 11.66
CA PHE A 37 12.18 -1.68 10.99
C PHE A 37 13.38 -1.38 10.09
N VAL A 38 13.09 -1.00 8.85
CA VAL A 38 14.06 -0.55 7.85
C VAL A 38 13.89 0.96 7.66
N PRO A 39 14.96 1.76 7.78
CA PRO A 39 14.87 3.21 7.56
C PRO A 39 14.41 3.55 6.13
N ALA A 40 13.43 4.44 6.02
CA ALA A 40 12.98 4.92 4.72
C ALA A 40 13.99 5.89 4.08
N VAL A 41 14.01 5.92 2.75
CA VAL A 41 14.69 6.93 1.94
C VAL A 41 13.67 7.55 0.97
N PRO A 42 13.80 8.84 0.63
CA PRO A 42 12.88 9.47 -0.31
C PRO A 42 13.08 8.98 -1.74
N ALA A 43 11.98 8.90 -2.48
CA ALA A 43 12.02 8.66 -3.92
C ALA A 43 12.76 9.82 -4.61
N SER A 44 13.58 9.47 -5.60
CA SER A 44 14.24 10.44 -6.46
C SER A 44 13.23 11.16 -7.35
N GLU A 45 13.59 12.36 -7.81
CA GLU A 45 12.79 13.10 -8.81
C GLU A 45 12.54 12.28 -10.08
N ALA A 46 13.50 11.45 -10.49
CA ALA A 46 13.34 10.57 -11.65
C ALA A 46 12.27 9.49 -11.43
N GLN A 47 12.20 8.91 -10.23
CA GLN A 47 11.16 7.92 -9.88
C GLN A 47 9.77 8.57 -9.84
N ILE A 48 9.65 9.75 -9.23
CA ILE A 48 8.37 10.49 -9.17
C ILE A 48 7.94 10.94 -10.58
N GLY A 49 8.86 11.50 -11.37
CA GLY A 49 8.63 11.96 -12.74
C GLY A 49 8.37 10.85 -13.76
N ALA A 50 8.65 9.58 -13.42
CA ALA A 50 8.25 8.44 -14.24
C ALA A 50 6.73 8.19 -14.21
N VAL A 51 6.02 8.77 -13.24
CA VAL A 51 4.60 8.52 -12.95
C VAL A 51 3.78 9.80 -13.00
N HIS A 52 4.29 10.90 -12.47
CA HIS A 52 3.61 12.18 -12.37
C HIS A 52 4.18 13.22 -13.31
N SER A 53 3.35 14.15 -13.78
CA SER A 53 3.86 15.27 -14.57
C SER A 53 4.65 16.29 -13.75
N ASP A 54 5.53 17.02 -14.43
CA ASP A 54 6.26 18.14 -13.84
C ASP A 54 5.31 19.18 -13.22
N GLY A 55 4.17 19.44 -13.86
CA GLY A 55 3.17 20.38 -13.36
C GLY A 55 2.58 19.97 -12.02
N HIS A 56 2.31 18.67 -11.86
CA HIS A 56 1.83 18.08 -10.62
C HIS A 56 2.90 18.09 -9.52
N ILE A 57 4.12 17.67 -9.85
CA ILE A 57 5.27 17.69 -8.92
C ILE A 57 5.50 19.10 -8.37
N GLU A 58 5.47 20.11 -9.24
CA GLU A 58 5.59 21.51 -8.84
C GLU A 58 4.40 21.99 -8.00
N ALA A 59 3.20 21.47 -8.22
CA ALA A 59 2.04 21.78 -7.39
C ALA A 59 2.22 21.25 -5.96
N VAL A 60 2.67 20.01 -5.81
CA VAL A 60 2.96 19.39 -4.50
C VAL A 60 4.09 20.15 -3.78
N ARG A 61 5.14 20.58 -4.50
CA ARG A 61 6.20 21.46 -3.94
C ARG A 61 5.65 22.77 -3.40
N ARG A 62 4.80 23.46 -4.16
CA ARG A 62 4.19 24.73 -3.73
C ARG A 62 3.29 24.58 -2.50
N GLN A 63 2.74 23.39 -2.27
CA GLN A 63 1.95 23.07 -1.07
C GLN A 63 2.84 22.77 0.15
N GLY A 64 4.16 22.63 -0.03
CA GLY A 64 5.08 22.25 1.05
C GLY A 64 5.05 20.77 1.42
N LEU A 65 4.45 19.92 0.57
CA LEU A 65 4.20 18.51 0.84
C LEU A 65 5.17 17.57 0.11
N TYR A 66 6.09 18.12 -0.68
CA TYR A 66 7.00 17.33 -1.52
C TYR A 66 7.88 16.38 -0.71
N GLU A 67 8.54 16.86 0.35
CA GLU A 67 9.51 16.04 1.09
C GLU A 67 8.85 14.82 1.75
N ILE A 68 7.72 15.01 2.44
CA ILE A 68 7.02 13.91 3.11
C ILE A 68 6.36 12.95 2.11
N ALA A 69 5.84 13.45 1.00
CA ALA A 69 5.28 12.62 -0.07
C ALA A 69 6.37 11.83 -0.82
N ALA A 70 7.53 12.43 -1.07
CA ALA A 70 8.68 11.75 -1.65
C ALA A 70 9.21 10.65 -0.70
N LEU A 71 9.22 10.91 0.61
CA LEU A 71 9.58 9.91 1.63
C LEU A 71 8.62 8.71 1.62
N ALA A 72 7.31 8.95 1.56
CA ALA A 72 6.30 7.90 1.46
C ALA A 72 6.45 7.05 0.18
N ALA A 73 6.67 7.71 -0.96
CA ALA A 73 6.88 7.03 -2.24
C ALA A 73 8.18 6.20 -2.26
N GLY A 74 9.26 6.73 -1.66
CA GLY A 74 10.55 6.05 -1.60
C GLY A 74 10.54 4.85 -0.65
N ALA A 75 9.91 5.00 0.53
CA ALA A 75 9.66 3.90 1.46
C ALA A 75 8.89 2.75 0.79
N THR A 76 7.87 3.10 0.00
CA THR A 76 7.07 2.13 -0.77
C THR A 76 7.90 1.45 -1.85
N THR A 77 8.79 2.18 -2.51
CA THR A 77 9.71 1.61 -3.49
C THR A 77 10.69 0.63 -2.85
N GLN A 78 11.25 0.96 -1.67
CA GLN A 78 12.10 0.02 -0.91
C GLN A 78 11.33 -1.23 -0.49
N ALA A 79 10.10 -1.08 0.00
CA ALA A 79 9.28 -2.23 0.37
C ALA A 79 8.95 -3.12 -0.83
N ALA A 80 8.74 -2.53 -2.01
CA ALA A 80 8.53 -3.28 -3.24
C ALA A 80 9.79 -4.05 -3.68
N GLU A 81 10.97 -3.45 -3.58
CA GLU A 81 12.25 -4.13 -3.87
C GLU A 81 12.52 -5.29 -2.90
N ILE A 82 12.40 -5.06 -1.58
CA ILE A 82 12.54 -6.11 -0.56
C ILE A 82 11.48 -7.21 -0.78
N GLY A 83 10.26 -6.78 -1.13
CA GLY A 83 9.08 -7.59 -1.42
C GLY A 83 9.27 -8.67 -2.47
N LEU A 84 10.27 -8.51 -3.35
CA LEU A 84 10.60 -9.52 -4.37
C LEU A 84 11.16 -10.81 -3.74
N ASP A 85 11.91 -10.70 -2.64
CA ASP A 85 12.56 -11.83 -1.96
C ASP A 85 11.80 -12.27 -0.71
N GLU A 86 11.35 -11.33 0.12
CA GLU A 86 10.59 -11.58 1.35
C GLU A 86 9.45 -10.56 1.48
N PRO A 87 8.29 -10.92 2.06
CA PRO A 87 7.21 -9.96 2.22
C PRO A 87 7.68 -8.71 2.96
N CYS A 88 7.22 -7.54 2.52
CA CYS A 88 7.58 -6.28 3.15
C CYS A 88 6.39 -5.33 3.20
N PHE A 89 6.39 -4.44 4.18
CA PHE A 89 5.34 -3.44 4.36
C PHE A 89 5.92 -2.03 4.46
N ALA A 90 5.42 -1.12 3.65
CA ALA A 90 5.70 0.31 3.76
C ALA A 90 4.67 0.96 4.69
N LEU A 91 5.11 1.26 5.91
CA LEU A 91 4.30 1.97 6.89
C LEU A 91 4.48 3.47 6.67
N VAL A 92 3.68 4.03 5.75
CA VAL A 92 3.89 5.39 5.25
C VAL A 92 2.69 6.30 5.48
N ARG A 93 2.94 7.59 5.46
CA ARG A 93 1.95 8.62 5.14
C ARG A 93 2.65 9.83 4.52
N PRO A 94 2.07 10.54 3.54
CA PRO A 94 0.71 10.44 3.02
C PRO A 94 0.41 9.15 2.21
N PRO A 95 -0.88 8.76 2.11
CA PRO A 95 -1.34 7.69 1.23
C PRO A 95 -1.17 8.07 -0.26
N GLY A 96 -1.46 7.15 -1.18
CA GLY A 96 -1.18 7.35 -2.60
C GLY A 96 -2.28 6.97 -3.59
N HIS A 97 -3.21 6.07 -3.26
CA HIS A 97 -4.04 5.42 -4.28
C HIS A 97 -5.03 6.35 -5.05
N HIS A 98 -5.34 7.54 -4.52
CA HIS A 98 -6.14 8.57 -5.20
C HIS A 98 -5.33 9.52 -6.09
N ALA A 99 -4.01 9.62 -5.89
CA ALA A 99 -3.18 10.51 -6.69
C ALA A 99 -3.11 9.98 -8.13
N SER A 100 -3.66 10.76 -9.07
CA SER A 100 -3.54 10.49 -10.50
C SER A 100 -2.23 11.08 -11.06
N ALA A 101 -1.93 10.85 -12.34
CA ALA A 101 -0.69 11.37 -12.95
C ALA A 101 -0.56 12.91 -12.81
N ASP A 102 -1.68 13.63 -12.83
CA ASP A 102 -1.73 15.10 -12.92
C ASP A 102 -2.54 15.78 -11.79
N MET A 103 -3.00 15.05 -10.77
CA MET A 103 -3.85 15.61 -9.72
C MET A 103 -3.70 14.87 -8.39
N ALA A 104 -3.57 15.64 -7.31
CA ALA A 104 -3.70 15.19 -5.92
C ALA A 104 -5.14 15.34 -5.46
N TRP A 105 -5.67 14.31 -4.79
CA TRP A 105 -6.93 14.36 -4.05
C TRP A 105 -7.02 13.18 -3.08
N GLY A 106 -8.03 13.16 -2.21
CA GLY A 106 -8.23 12.04 -1.27
C GLY A 106 -7.03 11.82 -0.35
N PHE A 107 -6.41 12.92 0.13
CA PHE A 107 -5.20 12.92 0.98
C PHE A 107 -3.94 12.39 0.29
N CYS A 108 -4.03 12.03 -1.00
CA CYS A 108 -2.94 11.46 -1.77
C CYS A 108 -2.26 12.53 -2.62
N HIS A 109 -0.93 12.65 -2.46
CA HIS A 109 -0.13 13.63 -3.21
C HIS A 109 0.66 12.98 -4.34
N PHE A 110 1.36 11.88 -4.07
CA PHE A 110 1.99 11.03 -5.07
C PHE A 110 1.43 9.61 -4.95
N ASN A 111 1.37 8.90 -6.06
CA ASN A 111 0.88 7.53 -6.08
C ASN A 111 2.03 6.57 -5.73
N ASN A 112 2.13 6.26 -4.44
CA ASN A 112 3.19 5.43 -3.87
C ASN A 112 3.29 4.06 -4.59
N MET A 113 2.16 3.39 -4.81
CA MET A 113 2.08 2.09 -5.50
C MET A 113 2.56 2.19 -6.95
N ALA A 114 2.10 3.19 -7.70
CA ALA A 114 2.48 3.38 -9.09
C ALA A 114 3.97 3.71 -9.26
N ILE A 115 4.53 4.55 -8.38
CA ILE A 115 5.96 4.86 -8.39
C ILE A 115 6.78 3.60 -8.15
N ALA A 116 6.42 2.81 -7.12
CA ALA A 116 7.13 1.58 -6.79
C ALA A 116 7.10 0.56 -7.94
N LEU A 117 5.92 0.28 -8.50
CA LEU A 117 5.79 -0.69 -9.61
C LEU A 117 6.47 -0.20 -10.89
N GLN A 118 6.34 1.09 -11.22
CA GLN A 118 6.99 1.68 -12.39
C GLN A 118 8.52 1.60 -12.26
N HIS A 119 9.06 1.81 -11.04
CA HIS A 119 10.47 1.64 -10.75
C HIS A 119 10.93 0.19 -10.96
N LEU A 120 10.26 -0.79 -10.34
CA LEU A 120 10.61 -2.21 -10.52
C LEU A 120 10.61 -2.62 -12.00
N HIS A 121 9.61 -2.18 -12.76
CA HIS A 121 9.51 -2.48 -14.19
C HIS A 121 10.62 -1.81 -15.01
N GLN A 122 10.96 -0.55 -14.74
CA GLN A 122 12.07 0.15 -15.42
C GLN A 122 13.44 -0.47 -15.12
N GLN A 123 13.62 -1.01 -13.92
CA GLN A 123 14.81 -1.76 -13.54
C GLN A 123 14.82 -3.21 -14.08
N GLN A 124 13.79 -3.60 -14.84
CA GLN A 124 13.62 -4.94 -15.40
C GLN A 124 13.60 -6.05 -14.33
N LEU A 125 13.12 -5.71 -13.13
CA LEU A 125 12.97 -6.64 -12.01
C LEU A 125 11.65 -7.41 -12.08
N VAL A 126 10.64 -6.86 -12.76
CA VAL A 126 9.33 -7.48 -12.95
C VAL A 126 8.80 -7.20 -14.36
N ASP A 127 8.16 -8.21 -14.96
CA ASP A 127 7.46 -8.12 -16.25
C ASP A 127 5.93 -8.14 -16.06
N SER A 128 5.45 -8.46 -14.86
CA SER A 128 4.04 -8.56 -14.52
C SER A 128 3.76 -8.27 -13.05
N ALA A 129 2.69 -7.51 -12.78
CA ALA A 129 2.29 -7.14 -11.43
C ALA A 129 0.76 -7.23 -11.23
N LEU A 130 0.35 -7.53 -10.00
CA LEU A 130 -1.02 -7.32 -9.52
C LEU A 130 -1.01 -6.23 -8.44
N VAL A 131 -1.88 -5.24 -8.58
CA VAL A 131 -2.30 -4.39 -7.46
C VAL A 131 -3.61 -4.93 -6.90
N LEU A 132 -3.59 -5.33 -5.63
CA LEU A 132 -4.79 -5.62 -4.85
C LEU A 132 -5.06 -4.43 -3.93
N ASP A 133 -6.01 -3.58 -4.31
CA ASP A 133 -6.40 -2.44 -3.50
C ASP A 133 -7.53 -2.84 -2.57
N ILE A 134 -7.24 -2.97 -1.27
CA ILE A 134 -8.22 -3.37 -0.24
C ILE A 134 -8.76 -2.18 0.55
N ASP A 135 -8.35 -0.95 0.22
CA ASP A 135 -8.94 0.26 0.78
C ASP A 135 -10.44 0.32 0.46
N LEU A 136 -11.22 0.92 1.36
CA LEU A 136 -12.65 1.14 1.14
C LEU A 136 -12.93 1.96 -0.11
N HIS A 137 -12.07 2.94 -0.38
CA HIS A 137 -12.22 3.84 -1.49
C HIS A 137 -11.59 3.24 -2.74
N TYR A 138 -12.25 3.48 -3.88
CA TYR A 138 -11.74 3.04 -5.15
C TYR A 138 -10.43 3.78 -5.48
N GLY A 139 -9.34 3.05 -5.70
CA GLY A 139 -8.02 3.58 -6.04
C GLY A 139 -7.95 4.14 -7.47
N ASP A 140 -8.70 5.20 -7.72
CA ASP A 140 -8.87 5.84 -9.03
C ASP A 140 -7.57 6.42 -9.59
N GLY A 141 -6.69 6.94 -8.72
CA GLY A 141 -5.35 7.40 -9.10
C GLY A 141 -4.49 6.27 -9.62
N THR A 142 -4.50 5.14 -8.93
CA THR A 142 -3.77 3.93 -9.35
C THR A 142 -4.31 3.41 -10.69
N VAL A 143 -5.64 3.40 -10.87
CA VAL A 143 -6.27 3.01 -12.14
C VAL A 143 -5.96 3.99 -13.26
N ASN A 144 -5.94 5.29 -12.98
CA ASN A 144 -5.57 6.33 -13.96
C ASN A 144 -4.16 6.08 -14.51
N ILE A 145 -3.19 5.80 -13.63
CA ILE A 145 -1.78 5.69 -14.01
C ILE A 145 -1.44 4.30 -14.57
N LEU A 146 -1.89 3.23 -13.92
CA LEU A 146 -1.47 1.86 -14.24
C LEU A 146 -2.50 1.10 -15.07
N GLY A 147 -3.77 1.51 -15.12
CA GLY A 147 -4.86 0.72 -15.73
C GLY A 147 -4.73 0.48 -17.23
N HIS A 148 -3.90 1.27 -17.93
CA HIS A 148 -3.59 1.10 -19.35
C HIS A 148 -2.27 0.35 -19.60
N ARG A 149 -1.54 -0.06 -18.55
CA ARG A 149 -0.28 -0.80 -18.64
C ARG A 149 -0.59 -2.28 -18.75
N SER A 150 -0.22 -2.91 -19.87
CA SER A 150 -0.53 -4.33 -20.13
C SER A 150 0.12 -5.31 -19.15
N TRP A 151 1.16 -4.88 -18.43
CA TRP A 151 1.87 -5.68 -17.43
C TRP A 151 1.28 -5.53 -16.01
N VAL A 152 0.33 -4.63 -15.79
CA VAL A 152 -0.33 -4.45 -14.48
C VAL A 152 -1.78 -4.91 -14.55
N ARG A 153 -2.17 -5.77 -13.62
CA ARG A 153 -3.58 -6.01 -13.28
C ARG A 153 -3.91 -5.23 -12.02
N ILE A 154 -5.11 -4.64 -11.95
CA ILE A 154 -5.59 -3.92 -10.77
C ILE A 154 -6.91 -4.53 -10.35
N GLU A 155 -7.04 -4.88 -9.08
CA GLU A 155 -8.24 -5.42 -8.47
C GLU A 155 -8.63 -4.52 -7.30
N ASN A 156 -9.83 -3.93 -7.36
CA ASN A 156 -10.46 -3.16 -6.30
C ASN A 156 -11.72 -3.93 -5.84
N PRO A 157 -11.60 -4.90 -4.92
CA PRO A 157 -12.73 -5.70 -4.48
C PRO A 157 -13.79 -4.80 -3.83
N SER A 158 -15.04 -5.02 -4.17
CA SER A 158 -16.18 -4.40 -3.49
C SER A 158 -17.29 -5.42 -3.35
N ALA A 159 -17.96 -5.43 -2.20
CA ALA A 159 -19.04 -6.36 -1.93
C ALA A 159 -19.97 -5.81 -0.85
N ARG A 160 -21.18 -6.38 -0.77
CA ARG A 160 -22.18 -5.99 0.25
C ARG A 160 -22.05 -6.81 1.53
N SER A 161 -21.37 -7.94 1.49
CA SER A 161 -21.13 -8.80 2.63
C SER A 161 -19.66 -9.18 2.76
N ARG A 162 -19.24 -9.46 4.00
CA ARG A 162 -17.88 -9.93 4.34
C ARG A 162 -17.51 -11.20 3.57
N GLU A 163 -18.43 -12.16 3.47
CA GLU A 163 -18.20 -13.42 2.76
C GLU A 163 -17.97 -13.20 1.26
N GLU A 164 -18.82 -12.39 0.61
CA GLU A 164 -18.66 -12.05 -0.81
C GLU A 164 -17.36 -11.29 -1.08
N TYR A 165 -16.94 -10.40 -0.17
CA TYR A 165 -15.67 -9.65 -0.29
C TYR A 165 -14.48 -10.62 -0.30
N LEU A 166 -14.40 -11.49 0.71
CA LEU A 166 -13.31 -12.47 0.83
C LEU A 166 -13.29 -13.45 -0.33
N LEU A 167 -14.48 -13.91 -0.77
CA LEU A 167 -14.59 -14.79 -1.93
C LEU A 167 -14.15 -14.08 -3.22
N ALA A 168 -14.42 -12.78 -3.36
CA ALA A 168 -13.96 -12.00 -4.49
C ALA A 168 -12.42 -11.92 -4.51
N VAL A 169 -11.79 -11.59 -3.38
CA VAL A 169 -10.32 -11.58 -3.23
C VAL A 169 -9.73 -12.95 -3.58
N GLU A 170 -10.26 -14.02 -2.99
CA GLU A 170 -9.81 -15.39 -3.22
C GLU A 170 -9.88 -15.78 -4.71
N ARG A 171 -10.99 -15.45 -5.39
CA ARG A 171 -11.14 -15.72 -6.83
C ARG A 171 -10.15 -14.96 -7.70
N ARG A 172 -9.79 -13.72 -7.35
CA ARG A 172 -8.79 -12.96 -8.12
C ARG A 172 -7.37 -13.52 -7.97
N LEU A 173 -7.10 -14.17 -6.85
CA LEU A 173 -5.78 -14.70 -6.51
C LEU A 173 -5.60 -16.20 -6.84
N ALA A 174 -6.68 -16.95 -7.05
CA ALA A 174 -6.65 -18.42 -7.21
C ALA A 174 -5.68 -18.89 -8.31
N ASP A 175 -5.83 -18.35 -9.53
CA ASP A 175 -5.03 -18.75 -10.71
C ASP A 175 -4.05 -17.65 -11.16
N LEU A 176 -3.75 -16.70 -10.27
CA LEU A 176 -2.84 -15.60 -10.57
C LEU A 176 -1.42 -16.10 -10.83
N ARG A 177 -0.78 -15.53 -11.85
CA ARG A 177 0.65 -15.67 -12.16
C ARG A 177 1.20 -14.28 -12.46
N VAL A 178 1.96 -13.73 -11.52
CA VAL A 178 2.63 -12.43 -11.64
C VAL A 178 3.96 -12.45 -10.89
N ASP A 179 4.90 -11.58 -11.26
CA ASP A 179 6.20 -11.48 -10.61
C ASP A 179 6.10 -10.78 -9.25
N VAL A 180 5.13 -9.88 -9.07
CA VAL A 180 4.89 -9.20 -7.80
C VAL A 180 3.41 -8.90 -7.56
N ILE A 181 2.98 -9.03 -6.29
CA ILE A 181 1.67 -8.56 -5.82
C ILE A 181 1.88 -7.39 -4.84
N GLY A 182 1.41 -6.20 -5.20
CA GLY A 182 1.34 -5.05 -4.31
C GLY A 182 -0.05 -4.93 -3.68
N ILE A 183 -0.11 -4.78 -2.35
CA ILE A 183 -1.35 -4.52 -1.63
C ILE A 183 -1.42 -3.02 -1.29
N SER A 184 -2.41 -2.31 -1.80
CA SER A 184 -2.77 -1.00 -1.25
C SER A 184 -3.61 -1.26 0.00
N ALA A 185 -2.98 -1.19 1.17
CA ALA A 185 -3.50 -1.67 2.44
C ALA A 185 -4.23 -0.55 3.19
N GLY A 186 -5.47 -0.29 2.79
CA GLY A 186 -6.42 0.49 3.58
C GLY A 186 -7.15 -0.37 4.60
N PHE A 187 -7.26 0.12 5.83
CA PHE A 187 -7.95 -0.58 6.93
C PHE A 187 -9.30 0.05 7.29
N ASP A 188 -9.75 1.03 6.52
CA ASP A 188 -11.01 1.75 6.69
C ASP A 188 -12.25 0.92 6.31
N HIS A 189 -12.08 -0.25 5.69
CA HIS A 189 -13.14 -1.25 5.56
C HIS A 189 -13.55 -1.91 6.89
N HIS A 190 -12.81 -1.69 7.97
CA HIS A 190 -12.99 -2.40 9.24
C HIS A 190 -14.35 -2.14 9.91
N LEU A 191 -14.85 -3.11 10.69
CA LEU A 191 -16.13 -3.06 11.43
C LEU A 191 -16.28 -1.82 12.32
N GLN A 192 -15.18 -1.33 12.88
CA GLN A 192 -15.14 -0.15 13.74
C GLN A 192 -14.65 1.12 13.03
N ASP A 193 -14.43 1.04 11.72
CA ASP A 193 -14.02 2.17 10.89
C ASP A 193 -15.16 2.51 9.90
N TRP A 194 -14.88 3.30 8.87
CA TRP A 194 -15.89 3.89 7.99
C TRP A 194 -16.70 2.84 7.22
N GLY A 195 -16.06 1.78 6.74
CA GLY A 195 -16.64 0.78 5.84
C GLY A 195 -17.50 -0.29 6.53
N ARG A 196 -17.29 -0.53 7.82
CA ARG A 196 -18.10 -1.43 8.66
C ARG A 196 -18.32 -2.84 8.08
N LEU A 197 -17.32 -3.41 7.41
CA LEU A 197 -17.46 -4.67 6.67
C LEU A 197 -16.53 -5.78 7.16
N LEU A 198 -15.24 -5.50 7.27
CA LEU A 198 -14.21 -6.50 7.56
C LEU A 198 -13.85 -6.53 9.04
N ALA A 199 -13.65 -7.72 9.59
CA ALA A 199 -13.09 -7.91 10.93
C ALA A 199 -11.56 -8.03 10.85
N THR A 200 -10.86 -7.81 11.97
CA THR A 200 -9.39 -7.87 12.03
C THR A 200 -8.82 -9.17 11.46
N GLU A 201 -9.44 -10.32 11.74
CA GLU A 201 -9.00 -11.63 11.23
C GLU A 201 -9.11 -11.78 9.70
N ASP A 202 -9.91 -10.94 9.04
CA ASP A 202 -10.02 -10.93 7.58
C ASP A 202 -8.75 -10.42 6.93
N TYR A 203 -8.07 -9.43 7.54
CA TYR A 203 -6.79 -8.95 7.06
C TYR A 203 -5.71 -10.03 7.14
N THR A 204 -5.74 -10.90 8.17
CA THR A 204 -4.89 -12.10 8.20
C THR A 204 -5.22 -13.08 7.06
N ARG A 205 -6.51 -13.28 6.76
CA ARG A 205 -6.91 -14.14 5.63
C ARG A 205 -6.46 -13.56 4.29
N ILE A 206 -6.64 -12.26 4.08
CA ILE A 206 -6.21 -11.55 2.87
C ILE A 206 -4.69 -11.66 2.70
N GLY A 207 -3.91 -11.37 3.75
CA GLY A 207 -2.45 -11.50 3.73
C GLY A 207 -2.01 -12.91 3.37
N ARG A 208 -2.66 -13.93 3.93
CA ARG A 208 -2.37 -15.34 3.60
C ARG A 208 -2.67 -15.67 2.14
N LEU A 209 -3.84 -15.28 1.64
CA LEU A 209 -4.21 -15.51 0.24
C LEU A 209 -3.21 -14.87 -0.73
N VAL A 210 -2.73 -13.65 -0.42
CA VAL A 210 -1.70 -12.97 -1.21
C VAL A 210 -0.38 -13.72 -1.14
N ARG A 211 0.08 -14.11 0.06
CA ARG A 211 1.33 -14.85 0.23
C ARG A 211 1.32 -16.17 -0.54
N GLU A 212 0.23 -16.93 -0.44
CA GLU A 212 0.04 -18.16 -1.18
C GLU A 212 0.06 -17.93 -2.70
N ALA A 213 -0.58 -16.86 -3.19
CA ALA A 213 -0.57 -16.53 -4.62
C ALA A 213 0.81 -16.09 -5.14
N ALA A 214 1.55 -15.31 -4.35
CA ALA A 214 2.92 -14.91 -4.66
C ALA A 214 3.85 -16.13 -4.73
N LEU A 215 3.83 -16.99 -3.70
CA LEU A 215 4.61 -18.23 -3.66
C LEU A 215 4.24 -19.17 -4.81
N ARG A 216 2.94 -19.35 -5.10
CA ARG A 216 2.52 -20.13 -6.28
C ARG A 216 3.15 -19.55 -7.54
N SER A 217 3.09 -18.24 -7.74
CA SER A 217 3.63 -17.55 -8.92
C SER A 217 5.16 -17.63 -9.03
N GLY A 218 5.87 -17.98 -7.95
CA GLY A 218 7.32 -17.84 -7.88
C GLY A 218 7.75 -16.37 -7.82
N GLY A 219 6.86 -15.49 -7.37
CA GLY A 219 7.05 -14.04 -7.29
C GLY A 219 6.99 -13.52 -5.87
N GLY A 220 7.13 -12.19 -5.75
CA GLY A 220 7.15 -11.46 -4.49
C GLY A 220 5.81 -10.86 -4.08
N CYS A 221 5.76 -10.31 -2.87
CA CYS A 221 4.66 -9.46 -2.44
C CYS A 221 5.11 -8.36 -1.49
N PHE A 222 4.42 -7.22 -1.55
CA PHE A 222 4.59 -6.13 -0.60
C PHE A 222 3.24 -5.47 -0.32
N ALA A 223 3.19 -4.65 0.71
CA ALA A 223 2.02 -3.85 1.04
C ALA A 223 2.44 -2.40 1.36
N VAL A 224 1.54 -1.45 1.16
CA VAL A 224 1.71 -0.04 1.52
C VAL A 224 0.48 0.45 2.26
N LEU A 225 0.67 1.20 3.35
CA LEU A 225 -0.45 1.78 4.10
C LEU A 225 -1.18 2.83 3.24
N GLU A 226 -2.51 2.70 3.11
CA GLU A 226 -3.40 3.71 2.51
C GLU A 226 -4.30 4.34 3.60
N GLY A 227 -5.61 4.08 3.59
CA GLY A 227 -6.59 4.54 4.57
C GLY A 227 -6.64 3.72 5.86
N GLY A 228 -7.62 4.05 6.71
CA GLY A 228 -7.78 3.53 8.07
C GLY A 228 -7.57 4.64 9.08
N TYR A 229 -8.63 4.94 9.83
CA TYR A 229 -8.79 6.20 10.56
C TYR A 229 -9.28 6.00 11.99
N ASN A 230 -9.67 4.78 12.38
CA ASN A 230 -9.89 4.44 13.77
C ASN A 230 -8.60 3.90 14.43
N HIS A 231 -7.91 4.78 15.15
CA HIS A 231 -6.64 4.47 15.83
C HIS A 231 -6.74 3.33 16.86
N SER A 232 -7.93 3.02 17.39
CA SER A 232 -8.07 1.94 18.38
C SER A 232 -7.97 0.54 17.80
N VAL A 233 -8.09 0.39 16.48
CA VAL A 233 -8.06 -0.90 15.76
C VAL A 233 -7.00 -0.95 14.66
N LEU A 234 -6.47 0.21 14.26
CA LEU A 234 -5.57 0.34 13.12
C LEU A 234 -4.29 -0.50 13.27
N GLY A 235 -3.65 -0.46 14.45
CA GLY A 235 -2.45 -1.25 14.71
C GLY A 235 -2.71 -2.76 14.68
N ASP A 236 -3.82 -3.22 15.27
CA ASP A 236 -4.21 -4.64 15.25
C ASP A 236 -4.52 -5.12 13.82
N ASN A 237 -5.17 -4.28 13.01
CA ASN A 237 -5.47 -4.58 11.62
C ASN A 237 -4.20 -4.67 10.75
N ALA A 238 -3.26 -3.76 10.96
CA ALA A 238 -1.96 -3.80 10.29
C ALA A 238 -1.20 -5.08 10.68
N LEU A 239 -1.06 -5.36 11.98
CA LEU A 239 -0.41 -6.57 12.47
C LEU A 239 -1.07 -7.85 11.93
N ALA A 240 -2.40 -7.87 11.86
CA ALA A 240 -3.14 -8.99 11.30
C ALA A 240 -2.78 -9.26 9.83
N LEU A 241 -2.63 -8.23 9.00
CA LEU A 241 -2.16 -8.36 7.62
C LEU A 241 -0.73 -8.90 7.57
N LEU A 242 0.18 -8.35 8.38
CA LEU A 242 1.59 -8.78 8.45
C LEU A 242 1.70 -10.26 8.81
N HIS A 243 1.01 -10.72 9.85
CA HIS A 243 0.95 -12.14 10.22
C HIS A 243 0.39 -13.04 9.11
N GLY A 244 -0.54 -12.52 8.30
CA GLY A 244 -1.06 -13.23 7.13
C GLY A 244 0.01 -13.44 6.07
N LEU A 245 0.80 -12.39 5.80
CA LEU A 245 1.88 -12.39 4.80
C LEU A 245 3.09 -13.22 5.23
N GLU A 246 3.35 -13.33 6.53
CA GLU A 246 4.53 -13.99 7.09
C GLU A 246 4.44 -15.52 7.15
N LYS A 247 3.24 -16.06 7.36
CA LYS A 247 3.07 -17.49 7.65
C LYS A 247 3.55 -18.35 6.50
N GLU A 248 4.43 -19.30 6.83
CA GLU A 248 4.80 -20.40 5.92
C GLU A 248 3.55 -21.19 5.55
N VAL A 249 3.37 -21.39 4.25
CA VAL A 249 2.35 -22.29 3.72
C VAL A 249 2.87 -23.70 3.97
N GLY A 250 2.37 -24.33 5.02
CA GLY A 250 2.70 -25.72 5.39
C GLY A 250 2.23 -26.75 4.38
#